data_AF-Q0DLS4-F1
#
_entry.id   AF-Q0DLS4-F1
#
_cell.length_a   1.000
_cell.length_b   1.000
_cell.length_c   1.000
_cell.angle_alpha   90.00
_cell.angle_beta   90.00
_cell.angle_gamma   90.00
#
_symmetry.space_group_name_H-M   'P 1'
#
loop_
_entity.id
_entity.type
_entity.pdbx_description
1 polymer ?
#
loop_
_entity_poly.entity_id
_entity_poly.type
_entity_poly.pdbx_seq_one_letter_code
_entity_poly.pdbx_strand_id
1 'polypeptide(L)'
;MLGGGKMKGGETMGGGGGSGSSSISPLVSFVLGAAMATVCILFVMSASPGRRLADISAWSNADDAPPLPLPLQDAAVDSNDSLAAAAAANVTVVAAPAPAPVQAPAPASPYGDLEEVLRRAATKDRTVIMTQINLAWTKPGSLLDLFFESFRLGEGGVSRLLDHLVIVTMDPAAYEGCQAVHRHCYFLRTTGVDYRSEKMFMSKDYLEMMWGRNKFQQTILELGYNFLFTDVDVMWFRDPFRHISMG
;
A
#
# COMPACT_ATOMS: atom_id res chain seq x y z
N MET A 1 44.03 -46.64 50.14
CA MET A 1 43.25 -47.88 49.89
C MET A 1 42.10 -47.50 48.98
N LEU A 2 41.81 -48.04 47.81
CA LEU A 2 42.31 -49.14 46.96
C LEU A 2 42.23 -48.61 45.51
N GLY A 3 43.20 -48.87 44.63
CA GLY A 3 43.11 -49.97 43.63
C GLY A 3 42.31 -49.49 42.39
N GLY A 4 42.86 -49.29 41.20
CA GLY A 4 43.79 -50.15 40.46
C GLY A 4 43.01 -50.81 39.31
N GLY A 5 43.35 -50.53 38.06
CA GLY A 5 42.73 -51.17 36.89
C GLY A 5 43.18 -50.56 35.56
N LYS A 6 44.21 -51.17 34.97
CA LYS A 6 44.85 -50.82 33.69
C LYS A 6 44.56 -51.93 32.68
N MET A 7 44.30 -51.62 31.41
CA MET A 7 44.70 -52.32 30.16
C MET A 7 43.82 -51.86 28.98
N LYS A 8 44.40 -51.27 27.92
CA LYS A 8 44.95 -51.90 26.68
C LYS A 8 43.81 -52.32 25.76
N GLY A 9 43.71 -51.99 24.47
CA GLY A 9 44.51 -51.28 23.49
C GLY A 9 43.72 -51.39 22.16
N GLY A 10 44.06 -50.58 21.15
CA GLY A 10 43.38 -50.67 19.86
C GLY A 10 43.77 -49.55 18.92
N GLU A 11 44.95 -49.66 18.32
CA GLU A 11 45.25 -48.97 17.08
C GLU A 11 44.36 -49.55 15.96
N THR A 12 43.68 -48.68 15.23
CA THR A 12 43.31 -48.95 13.83
C THR A 12 43.59 -47.70 13.01
N MET A 13 44.42 -47.90 11.99
CA MET A 13 44.76 -46.98 10.92
C MET A 13 43.57 -46.74 9.97
N GLY A 14 43.42 -45.50 9.53
CA GLY A 14 42.67 -45.06 8.35
C GLY A 14 42.67 -43.53 8.38
N GLY A 15 43.28 -42.77 7.47
CA GLY A 15 43.48 -42.99 6.04
C GLY A 15 42.54 -42.06 5.28
N GLY A 16 43.03 -40.89 4.85
CA GLY A 16 42.33 -39.88 4.04
C GLY A 16 42.31 -38.52 4.74
N GLY A 17 42.88 -37.42 4.24
CA GLY A 17 43.11 -37.04 2.86
C GLY A 17 42.22 -35.83 2.55
N GLY A 18 42.75 -34.62 2.75
CA GLY A 18 42.32 -33.39 2.06
C GLY A 18 40.99 -32.74 2.47
N SER A 19 41.09 -31.61 3.18
CA SER A 19 40.58 -30.30 2.74
C SER A 19 40.61 -29.35 3.94
N GLY A 20 41.68 -28.57 4.05
CA GLY A 20 41.74 -27.48 5.02
C GLY A 20 40.78 -26.38 4.58
N SER A 21 39.57 -26.34 5.14
CA SER A 21 38.69 -25.19 5.01
C SER A 21 39.38 -24.01 5.69
N SER A 22 39.96 -23.11 4.89
CA SER A 22 40.53 -21.87 5.38
C SER A 22 39.38 -21.01 5.90
N SER A 23 39.21 -20.92 7.22
CA SER A 23 38.27 -19.98 7.83
C SER A 23 38.80 -18.57 7.59
N ILE A 24 38.27 -17.89 6.56
CA ILE A 24 38.62 -16.51 6.26
C ILE A 24 38.04 -15.63 7.36
N SER A 25 38.89 -14.87 8.04
CA SER A 25 38.43 -14.04 9.15
C SER A 25 37.44 -12.97 8.66
N PRO A 26 36.45 -12.57 9.49
CA PRO A 26 35.46 -11.55 9.10
C PRO A 26 36.10 -10.23 8.61
N LEU A 27 37.26 -9.90 9.17
CA LEU A 27 38.04 -8.73 8.78
C LEU A 27 38.63 -8.86 7.37
N VAL A 28 39.11 -10.05 7.00
CA VAL A 28 39.60 -10.32 5.64
C VAL A 28 38.44 -10.27 4.65
N SER A 29 37.27 -10.84 4.98
CA SER A 29 36.07 -10.76 4.13
C SER A 29 35.58 -9.31 3.96
N PHE A 30 35.62 -8.51 5.02
CA PHE A 30 35.28 -7.09 4.97
C PHE A 30 36.24 -6.30 4.08
N VAL A 31 37.55 -6.51 4.23
CA VAL A 31 38.57 -5.84 3.42
C VAL A 31 38.46 -6.25 1.95
N LEU A 32 38.22 -7.54 1.66
CA LEU A 32 37.95 -8.01 0.30
C LEU A 32 36.71 -7.33 -0.30
N GLY A 33 35.62 -7.24 0.48
CA GLY A 33 34.39 -6.57 0.05
C GLY A 33 34.60 -5.09 -0.24
N ALA A 34 35.30 -4.37 0.64
CA ALA A 34 35.62 -2.96 0.46
C ALA A 34 36.53 -2.71 -0.75
N ALA A 35 37.53 -3.58 -0.96
CA ALA A 35 38.40 -3.51 -2.13
C ALA A 35 37.61 -3.73 -3.43
N MET A 36 36.73 -4.73 -3.47
CA MET A 36 35.88 -5.00 -4.64
C MET A 36 34.93 -3.84 -4.95
N ALA A 37 34.28 -3.26 -3.93
CA ALA A 37 33.41 -2.09 -4.13
C ALA A 37 34.19 -0.89 -4.70
N THR A 38 35.40 -0.65 -4.21
CA THR A 38 36.27 0.43 -4.69
C THR A 38 36.67 0.22 -6.16
N VAL A 39 37.03 -1.01 -6.54
CA VAL A 39 37.34 -1.36 -7.93
C VAL A 39 36.12 -1.15 -8.83
N CYS A 40 34.93 -1.57 -8.40
CA CYS A 40 33.70 -1.35 -9.16
C CYS A 40 33.41 0.14 -9.38
N ILE A 41 33.56 0.98 -8.35
CA ILE A 41 33.38 2.43 -8.46
C ILE A 41 34.38 3.02 -9.47
N LEU A 42 35.67 2.67 -9.37
CA LEU A 42 36.69 3.14 -10.30
C LEU A 42 36.42 2.69 -11.74
N PHE A 43 35.93 1.46 -11.93
CA PHE A 43 35.58 0.95 -13.24
C PHE A 43 34.38 1.69 -13.85
N VAL A 44 33.35 1.98 -13.04
CA VAL A 44 32.19 2.77 -13.47
C VAL A 44 32.57 4.22 -13.80
N MET A 45 33.46 4.82 -13.01
CA MET A 45 33.96 6.18 -13.30
C MET A 45 34.84 6.23 -14.55
N SER A 46 35.60 5.18 -14.85
CA SER A 46 36.41 5.04 -16.07
C SER A 46 35.55 4.78 -17.32
N ALA A 47 34.50 3.97 -17.19
CA ALA A 47 33.60 3.62 -18.29
C ALA A 47 32.65 4.76 -18.72
N SER A 48 32.64 5.89 -18.00
CA SER A 48 31.82 7.05 -18.35
C SER A 48 32.56 8.37 -18.10
N PRO A 49 33.52 8.76 -18.97
CA PRO A 49 34.30 9.99 -18.80
C PRO A 49 33.51 11.32 -18.92
N GLY A 50 32.18 11.27 -19.03
CA GLY A 50 31.35 12.40 -19.45
C GLY A 50 30.18 12.81 -18.55
N ARG A 51 29.87 12.10 -17.45
CA ARG A 51 28.76 12.51 -16.56
C ARG A 51 29.28 13.40 -15.44
N ARG A 52 29.32 14.71 -15.71
CA ARG A 52 29.56 15.74 -14.68
C ARG A 52 28.37 15.81 -13.74
N LEU A 53 28.65 15.87 -12.43
CA LEU A 53 27.68 16.09 -11.33
C LEU A 53 27.06 17.50 -11.30
N ALA A 54 27.10 18.25 -12.42
CA ALA A 54 26.71 19.65 -12.51
C ALA A 54 25.36 19.88 -13.24
N ASP A 55 24.72 18.85 -13.79
CA ASP A 55 23.46 19.00 -14.54
C ASP A 55 22.19 18.96 -13.65
N ILE A 56 22.31 19.24 -12.34
CA ILE A 56 21.16 19.33 -11.41
C ILE A 56 20.67 20.79 -11.26
N SER A 57 21.28 21.77 -11.94
CA SER A 57 20.89 23.18 -11.83
C SER A 57 20.63 23.82 -13.20
N ALA A 58 19.55 23.44 -13.88
CA ALA A 58 19.05 24.17 -15.04
C ALA A 58 17.56 23.90 -15.30
N TRP A 59 16.69 24.49 -14.48
CA TRP A 59 15.41 24.99 -14.98
C TRP A 59 15.02 26.24 -14.20
N SER A 60 15.65 27.35 -14.55
CA SER A 60 15.28 28.67 -14.08
C SER A 60 15.05 29.60 -15.26
N ASN A 61 13.80 30.08 -15.34
CA ASN A 61 13.29 31.33 -15.89
C ASN A 61 13.18 31.54 -17.42
N ALA A 62 11.92 31.76 -17.83
CA ALA A 62 11.37 32.75 -18.77
C ALA A 62 10.06 32.12 -19.35
N ASP A 63 8.90 32.76 -19.44
CA ASP A 63 8.63 34.09 -19.97
C ASP A 63 7.34 34.72 -19.38
N ASP A 64 7.41 36.03 -19.19
CA ASP A 64 6.30 36.98 -19.08
C ASP A 64 5.63 37.21 -20.46
N ALA A 65 4.28 37.23 -20.50
CA ALA A 65 3.46 38.29 -21.12
C ALA A 65 1.96 37.90 -21.23
N PRO A 66 1.00 38.86 -21.07
CA PRO A 66 -0.46 38.65 -21.06
C PRO A 66 -1.11 38.86 -22.44
N PRO A 67 -2.41 38.51 -22.64
CA PRO A 67 -3.45 39.56 -22.68
C PRO A 67 -4.90 39.17 -22.28
N LEU A 68 -5.58 40.10 -21.58
CA LEU A 68 -6.93 40.73 -21.79
C LEU A 68 -8.25 39.90 -22.00
N PRO A 69 -9.45 40.51 -21.73
CA PRO A 69 -10.55 39.86 -20.99
C PRO A 69 -11.93 39.77 -21.68
N LEU A 70 -12.90 39.21 -20.92
CA LEU A 70 -14.39 39.28 -20.95
C LEU A 70 -15.14 38.09 -21.60
N PRO A 71 -16.44 37.82 -21.26
CA PRO A 71 -17.35 38.58 -20.38
C PRO A 71 -18.10 37.78 -19.28
N LEU A 72 -18.62 38.55 -18.33
CA LEU A 72 -19.75 38.23 -17.43
C LEU A 72 -21.02 37.85 -18.20
N GLN A 73 -21.78 36.88 -17.69
CA GLN A 73 -23.20 36.76 -17.97
C GLN A 73 -23.96 36.56 -16.66
N ASP A 74 -24.84 37.53 -16.36
CA ASP A 74 -25.77 37.55 -15.25
C ASP A 74 -27.01 36.66 -15.47
N ALA A 75 -27.53 36.18 -14.34
CA ALA A 75 -28.93 36.00 -13.92
C ALA A 75 -30.08 35.72 -14.92
N ALA A 76 -30.88 34.69 -14.59
CA ALA A 76 -32.36 34.68 -14.47
C ALA A 76 -32.80 33.22 -14.18
N VAL A 77 -33.35 32.86 -13.02
CA VAL A 77 -34.77 32.95 -12.62
C VAL A 77 -35.72 32.65 -13.77
N ASP A 78 -36.37 31.48 -13.74
CA ASP A 78 -37.82 31.48 -13.94
C ASP A 78 -38.49 30.32 -13.18
N SER A 79 -39.58 30.69 -12.53
CA SER A 79 -40.49 29.82 -11.81
C SER A 79 -41.63 29.49 -12.77
N ASN A 80 -42.09 28.25 -12.84
CA ASN A 80 -43.45 28.00 -13.32
C ASN A 80 -44.09 26.85 -12.55
N ASP A 81 -44.90 27.29 -11.60
CA ASP A 81 -45.98 26.58 -10.95
C ASP A 81 -47.12 26.37 -11.96
N SER A 82 -47.68 25.17 -12.06
CA SER A 82 -49.01 25.00 -12.63
C SER A 82 -49.72 23.80 -11.98
N LEU A 83 -50.79 24.18 -11.29
CA LEU A 83 -51.76 23.37 -10.57
C LEU A 83 -52.94 23.06 -11.50
N ALA A 84 -53.37 21.79 -11.58
CA ALA A 84 -54.73 21.27 -11.86
C ALA A 84 -54.60 19.81 -12.35
N ALA A 85 -55.45 18.83 -12.05
CA ALA A 85 -56.77 18.81 -11.44
C ALA A 85 -56.99 17.42 -10.80
N ALA A 86 -57.93 17.37 -9.84
CA ALA A 86 -58.39 16.16 -9.17
C ALA A 86 -58.99 15.15 -10.16
N ALA A 87 -58.53 13.90 -10.07
CA ALA A 87 -59.23 12.74 -10.58
C ALA A 87 -59.25 11.66 -9.47
N ALA A 88 -60.45 11.32 -9.02
CA ALA A 88 -60.68 10.28 -8.02
C ALA A 88 -60.23 8.91 -8.57
N ALA A 89 -59.14 8.36 -8.04
CA ALA A 89 -58.68 7.02 -8.37
C ALA A 89 -59.20 6.02 -7.32
N ASN A 90 -59.92 5.02 -7.82
CA ASN A 90 -60.51 3.93 -7.07
C ASN A 90 -59.40 3.02 -6.49
N VAL A 91 -59.30 2.93 -5.16
CA VAL A 91 -58.25 2.15 -4.48
C VAL A 91 -58.66 0.67 -4.46
N THR A 92 -58.12 -0.11 -5.39
CA THR A 92 -58.12 -1.58 -5.30
C THR A 92 -56.93 -2.03 -4.45
N VAL A 93 -57.22 -2.66 -3.31
CA VAL A 93 -56.22 -3.29 -2.45
C VAL A 93 -55.69 -4.54 -3.16
N VAL A 94 -54.53 -4.44 -3.80
CA VAL A 94 -53.78 -5.60 -4.29
C VAL A 94 -52.95 -6.13 -3.13
N ALA A 95 -53.15 -7.41 -2.77
CA ALA A 95 -52.36 -8.07 -1.74
C ALA A 95 -50.87 -8.05 -2.12
N ALA A 96 -50.03 -7.69 -1.16
CA ALA A 96 -48.58 -7.65 -1.34
C ALA A 96 -48.05 -9.04 -1.75
N PRO A 97 -47.14 -9.13 -2.73
CA PRO A 97 -46.50 -10.40 -3.08
C PRO A 97 -45.67 -10.89 -1.89
N ALA A 98 -45.68 -12.20 -1.68
CA ALA A 98 -44.96 -12.86 -0.60
C ALA A 98 -43.45 -12.48 -0.62
N PRO A 99 -42.81 -12.32 0.55
CA PRO A 99 -41.39 -12.01 0.61
C PRO A 99 -40.58 -13.12 -0.06
N ALA A 100 -39.64 -12.71 -0.92
CA ALA A 100 -38.72 -13.63 -1.58
C ALA A 100 -37.96 -14.48 -0.54
N PRO A 101 -37.51 -15.70 -0.92
CA PRO A 101 -36.73 -16.54 -0.02
C PRO A 101 -35.51 -15.78 0.47
N VAL A 102 -35.39 -15.63 1.79
CA VAL A 102 -34.21 -15.06 2.43
C VAL A 102 -33.03 -15.98 2.11
N GLN A 103 -32.14 -15.53 1.23
CA GLN A 103 -30.91 -16.24 0.93
C GLN A 103 -30.11 -16.36 2.21
N ALA A 104 -29.65 -17.58 2.51
CA ALA A 104 -28.78 -17.82 3.65
C ALA A 104 -27.53 -16.92 3.55
N PRO A 105 -27.00 -16.40 4.67
CA PRO A 105 -25.79 -15.59 4.65
C PRO A 105 -24.67 -16.36 3.95
N ALA A 106 -24.00 -15.70 3.00
CA ALA A 106 -22.77 -16.24 2.43
C ALA A 106 -21.78 -16.53 3.58
N PRO A 107 -20.95 -17.59 3.47
CA PRO A 107 -19.92 -17.86 4.46
C PRO A 107 -19.06 -16.60 4.65
N ALA A 108 -18.75 -16.27 5.90
CA ALA A 108 -17.94 -15.11 6.22
C ALA A 108 -16.60 -15.19 5.47
N SER A 109 -16.29 -14.19 4.66
CA SER A 109 -15.03 -14.12 3.91
C SER A 109 -13.86 -14.23 4.91
N PRO A 110 -12.79 -14.98 4.61
CA PRO A 110 -11.60 -15.03 5.46
C PRO A 110 -10.96 -13.65 5.66
N TYR A 111 -11.34 -12.68 4.81
CA TYR A 111 -10.90 -11.29 4.86
C TYR A 111 -11.91 -10.36 5.53
N GLY A 112 -12.92 -10.89 6.23
CA GLY A 112 -13.92 -10.08 6.92
C GLY A 112 -14.76 -9.25 5.94
N ASP A 113 -14.74 -7.93 6.10
CA ASP A 113 -15.52 -6.96 5.32
C ASP A 113 -14.78 -6.39 4.10
N LEU A 114 -13.62 -6.98 3.73
CA LEU A 114 -12.77 -6.48 2.65
C LEU A 114 -13.53 -6.24 1.33
N GLU A 115 -14.28 -7.24 0.86
CA GLU A 115 -15.03 -7.16 -0.40
C GLU A 115 -16.04 -6.01 -0.39
N GLU A 116 -16.65 -5.75 0.77
CA GLU A 116 -17.62 -4.67 0.96
C GLU A 116 -16.94 -3.29 1.01
N VAL A 117 -15.76 -3.19 1.60
CA VAL A 117 -14.94 -1.96 1.55
C VAL A 117 -14.49 -1.68 0.11
N LEU A 118 -13.96 -2.69 -0.59
CA LEU A 118 -13.53 -2.56 -1.99
C LEU A 118 -14.68 -2.17 -2.90
N ARG A 119 -15.85 -2.81 -2.75
CA ARG A 119 -17.04 -2.50 -3.56
C ARG A 119 -17.51 -1.05 -3.36
N ARG A 120 -17.39 -0.51 -2.15
CA ARG A 120 -17.79 0.88 -1.84
C ARG A 120 -16.78 1.92 -2.32
N ALA A 121 -15.48 1.59 -2.29
CA ALA A 121 -14.42 2.50 -2.69
C ALA A 121 -14.12 2.44 -4.19
N ALA A 122 -14.38 1.32 -4.87
CA ALA A 122 -13.91 1.14 -6.23
C ALA A 122 -14.53 2.12 -7.24
N THR A 123 -13.71 2.50 -8.22
CA THR A 123 -14.16 3.18 -9.44
C THR A 123 -15.03 2.25 -10.30
N LYS A 124 -15.61 2.78 -11.40
CA LYS A 124 -16.45 2.00 -12.32
C LYS A 124 -15.72 0.80 -12.94
N ASP A 125 -14.43 0.93 -13.16
CA ASP A 125 -13.49 -0.09 -13.68
C ASP A 125 -12.91 -1.00 -12.58
N ARG A 126 -13.51 -0.99 -11.38
CA ARG A 126 -13.09 -1.80 -10.22
C ARG A 126 -11.68 -1.48 -9.72
N THR A 127 -11.21 -0.24 -9.87
CA THR A 127 -9.92 0.21 -9.34
C THR A 127 -10.09 0.89 -7.98
N VAL A 128 -9.21 0.58 -7.03
CA VAL A 128 -9.06 1.31 -5.75
C VAL A 128 -7.69 1.96 -5.65
N ILE A 129 -7.60 3.13 -5.02
CA ILE A 129 -6.32 3.66 -4.56
C ILE A 129 -6.10 3.09 -3.16
N MET A 130 -4.89 2.63 -2.86
CA MET A 130 -4.62 2.00 -1.58
C MET A 130 -3.40 2.59 -0.91
N THR A 131 -3.51 2.84 0.39
CA THR A 131 -2.36 3.16 1.25
C THR A 131 -2.40 2.30 2.50
N GLN A 132 -1.27 2.19 3.19
CA GLN A 132 -1.18 1.49 4.47
C GLN A 132 -0.57 2.40 5.52
N ILE A 133 -1.24 2.48 6.68
CA ILE A 133 -0.79 3.32 7.80
C ILE A 133 -0.64 2.51 9.09
N ASN A 134 0.15 3.07 10.01
CA ASN A 134 0.27 2.61 11.39
C ASN A 134 -0.28 3.68 12.35
N LEU A 135 -0.26 3.39 13.65
CA LEU A 135 -0.82 4.27 14.67
C LEU A 135 -0.20 5.68 14.68
N ALA A 136 1.10 5.82 14.38
CA ALA A 136 1.79 7.12 14.41
C ALA A 136 1.20 8.12 13.40
N TRP A 137 0.63 7.62 12.30
CA TRP A 137 0.05 8.44 11.25
C TRP A 137 -1.43 8.78 11.45
N THR A 138 -2.04 8.39 12.56
CA THR A 138 -3.46 8.70 12.83
C THR A 138 -3.69 9.88 13.78
N LYS A 139 -2.61 10.48 14.30
CA LYS A 139 -2.69 11.65 15.17
C LYS A 139 -3.01 12.91 14.36
N PRO A 140 -3.72 13.90 14.93
CA PRO A 140 -3.86 15.21 14.29
C PRO A 140 -2.50 15.84 13.96
N GLY A 141 -2.39 16.41 12.77
CA GLY A 141 -1.17 16.97 12.20
C GLY A 141 -0.17 15.93 11.68
N SER A 142 -0.57 14.66 11.53
CA SER A 142 0.30 13.60 11.00
C SER A 142 0.49 13.70 9.47
N LEU A 143 1.31 12.79 8.93
CA LEU A 143 1.42 12.60 7.48
C LEU A 143 0.09 12.26 6.82
N LEU A 144 -0.87 11.63 7.51
CA LEU A 144 -2.18 11.33 6.93
C LEU A 144 -2.99 12.61 6.66
N ASP A 145 -2.89 13.60 7.54
CA ASP A 145 -3.56 14.89 7.34
C ASP A 145 -2.94 15.64 6.15
N LEU A 146 -1.61 15.64 6.04
CA LEU A 146 -0.91 16.22 4.89
C LEU A 146 -1.20 15.47 3.59
N PHE A 147 -1.30 14.14 3.66
CA PHE A 147 -1.71 13.30 2.55
C PHE A 147 -3.09 13.74 2.06
N PHE A 148 -4.11 13.77 2.91
CA PHE A 148 -5.44 14.24 2.53
C PHE A 148 -5.45 15.67 2.00
N GLU A 149 -4.71 16.57 2.64
CA GLU A 149 -4.64 17.97 2.24
C GLU A 149 -4.06 18.12 0.83
N SER A 150 -3.06 17.30 0.46
CA SER A 150 -2.51 17.33 -0.90
C SER A 150 -3.58 17.04 -1.97
N PHE A 151 -4.48 16.07 -1.73
CA PHE A 151 -5.58 15.78 -2.66
C PHE A 151 -6.59 16.93 -2.74
N ARG A 152 -6.88 17.59 -1.60
CA ARG A 152 -7.84 18.71 -1.54
C ARG A 152 -7.32 19.95 -2.25
N LEU A 153 -6.03 20.24 -2.11
CA LEU A 153 -5.35 21.35 -2.77
C LEU A 153 -4.95 21.03 -4.23
N GLY A 154 -5.00 19.76 -4.62
CA GLY A 154 -4.65 19.30 -5.95
C GLY A 154 -5.55 19.87 -7.06
N GLU A 155 -4.95 20.09 -8.22
CA GLU A 155 -5.61 20.65 -9.40
C GLU A 155 -6.45 19.61 -10.14
N GLY A 156 -7.41 20.07 -10.95
CA GLY A 156 -8.10 19.18 -11.89
C GLY A 156 -9.03 18.14 -11.26
N GLY A 157 -9.48 18.39 -10.03
CA GLY A 157 -10.47 17.55 -9.32
C GLY A 157 -9.88 16.32 -8.64
N VAL A 158 -8.59 16.33 -8.29
CA VAL A 158 -7.90 15.22 -7.58
C VAL A 158 -8.57 14.87 -6.25
N SER A 159 -9.21 15.83 -5.58
CA SER A 159 -9.92 15.61 -4.33
C SER A 159 -10.95 14.47 -4.39
N ARG A 160 -11.58 14.24 -5.55
CA ARG A 160 -12.51 13.12 -5.78
C ARG A 160 -11.88 11.74 -5.58
N LEU A 161 -10.56 11.63 -5.75
CA LEU A 161 -9.84 10.37 -5.59
C LEU A 161 -9.84 9.90 -4.14
N LEU A 162 -10.10 10.78 -3.17
CA LEU A 162 -10.30 10.39 -1.77
C LEU A 162 -11.53 9.48 -1.59
N ASP A 163 -12.56 9.59 -2.44
CA ASP A 163 -13.70 8.66 -2.41
C ASP A 163 -13.29 7.23 -2.82
N HIS A 164 -12.15 7.09 -3.51
CA HIS A 164 -11.61 5.82 -4.00
C HIS A 164 -10.41 5.29 -3.21
N LEU A 165 -10.04 5.99 -2.14
CA LEU A 165 -8.92 5.62 -1.28
C LEU A 165 -9.36 4.55 -0.28
N VAL A 166 -8.65 3.44 -0.22
CA VAL A 166 -8.74 2.43 0.84
C VAL A 166 -7.50 2.56 1.73
N ILE A 167 -7.71 2.76 3.02
CA ILE A 167 -6.63 2.84 4.01
C ILE A 167 -6.58 1.52 4.77
N VAL A 168 -5.47 0.80 4.61
CA VAL A 168 -5.23 -0.48 5.27
C VAL A 168 -4.50 -0.24 6.58
N THR A 169 -4.96 -0.88 7.64
CA THR A 169 -4.33 -0.83 8.97
C THR A 169 -4.10 -2.24 9.50
N MET A 170 -3.07 -2.40 10.32
CA MET A 170 -2.70 -3.68 10.96
C MET A 170 -2.74 -3.59 12.50
N ASP A 171 -3.05 -2.41 13.04
CA ASP A 171 -3.21 -2.13 14.47
C ASP A 171 -4.65 -1.68 14.74
N PRO A 172 -5.38 -2.26 15.72
CA PRO A 172 -6.71 -1.80 16.12
C PRO A 172 -6.81 -0.31 16.42
N ALA A 173 -5.80 0.29 17.07
CA ALA A 173 -5.81 1.73 17.37
C ALA A 173 -5.61 2.57 16.10
N ALA A 174 -4.82 2.08 15.15
CA ALA A 174 -4.69 2.74 13.84
C ALA A 174 -6.00 2.63 13.03
N TYR A 175 -6.70 1.50 13.15
CA TYR A 175 -8.02 1.32 12.53
C TYR A 175 -9.04 2.31 13.08
N GLU A 176 -9.15 2.45 14.39
CA GLU A 176 -10.03 3.42 15.04
C GLU A 176 -9.70 4.86 14.61
N GLY A 177 -8.41 5.23 14.64
CA GLY A 177 -7.95 6.53 14.18
C GLY A 177 -8.27 6.80 12.71
N CYS A 178 -8.14 5.78 11.85
CA CYS A 178 -8.54 5.87 10.44
C CYS A 178 -10.05 6.13 10.31
N GLN A 179 -10.88 5.35 11.00
CA GLN A 179 -12.35 5.46 10.91
C GLN A 179 -12.87 6.82 11.36
N ALA A 180 -12.15 7.51 12.25
CA ALA A 180 -12.50 8.85 12.68
C ALA A 180 -12.35 9.92 11.56
N VAL A 181 -11.50 9.67 10.56
CA VAL A 181 -11.15 10.65 9.52
C VAL A 181 -11.47 10.20 8.09
N HIS A 182 -11.73 8.90 7.87
CA HIS A 182 -11.94 8.33 6.55
C HIS A 182 -12.97 7.19 6.53
N ARG A 183 -13.72 7.06 5.43
CA ARG A 183 -14.85 6.11 5.32
C ARG A 183 -14.44 4.69 4.90
N HIS A 184 -13.31 4.55 4.21
CA HIS A 184 -12.87 3.29 3.62
C HIS A 184 -11.59 2.80 4.30
N CYS A 185 -11.72 2.46 5.58
CA CYS A 185 -10.67 1.85 6.37
C CYS A 185 -10.85 0.33 6.37
N TYR A 186 -9.75 -0.42 6.29
CA TYR A 186 -9.78 -1.87 6.39
C TYR A 186 -8.75 -2.37 7.41
N PHE A 187 -9.20 -3.17 8.37
CA PHE A 187 -8.33 -3.79 9.36
C PHE A 187 -7.83 -5.16 8.86
N LEU A 188 -6.60 -5.17 8.35
CA LEU A 188 -5.94 -6.38 7.89
C LEU A 188 -5.51 -7.22 9.10
N ARG A 189 -6.32 -8.24 9.41
CA ARG A 189 -6.03 -9.22 10.45
C ARG A 189 -4.95 -10.17 9.98
N THR A 190 -3.82 -10.15 10.65
CA THR A 190 -2.75 -11.13 10.45
C THR A 190 -2.94 -12.26 11.46
N THR A 191 -3.42 -13.42 11.02
CA THR A 191 -3.50 -14.60 11.87
C THR A 191 -2.08 -15.09 12.20
N GLY A 192 -1.73 -15.14 13.48
CA GLY A 192 -0.57 -15.89 13.97
C GLY A 192 0.76 -15.15 14.04
N VAL A 193 0.88 -13.90 13.56
CA VAL A 193 2.12 -13.13 13.68
C VAL A 193 1.89 -11.96 14.62
N ASP A 194 2.45 -12.03 15.83
CA ASP A 194 2.61 -10.87 16.70
C ASP A 194 3.74 -9.98 16.15
N TYR A 195 3.40 -8.82 15.59
CA TYR A 195 4.35 -7.86 15.01
C TYR A 195 5.10 -7.03 16.07
N ARG A 196 4.79 -7.22 17.37
CA ARG A 196 5.43 -6.46 18.47
C ARG A 196 6.80 -7.02 18.87
N SER A 197 7.14 -8.23 18.46
CA SER A 197 8.38 -8.93 18.82
C SER A 197 9.32 -9.11 17.63
N GLU A 198 10.62 -8.95 17.86
CA GLU A 198 11.67 -9.28 16.89
C GLU A 198 11.51 -10.74 16.43
N LYS A 199 11.48 -10.97 15.12
CA LYS A 199 11.40 -12.31 14.54
C LYS A 199 12.78 -12.76 14.10
N MET A 200 13.09 -14.03 14.33
CA MET A 200 14.31 -14.64 13.82
C MET A 200 14.35 -14.50 12.30
N PHE A 201 15.42 -13.90 11.79
CA PHE A 201 15.66 -13.71 10.37
C PHE A 201 15.46 -15.04 9.62
N MET A 202 14.65 -15.03 8.55
CA MET A 202 14.27 -16.19 7.72
C MET A 202 13.34 -17.24 8.35
N SER A 203 12.82 -17.02 9.56
CA SER A 203 11.76 -17.88 10.11
C SER A 203 10.47 -17.82 9.27
N LYS A 204 9.60 -18.84 9.38
CA LYS A 204 8.28 -18.83 8.73
C LYS A 204 7.50 -17.57 9.06
N ASP A 205 7.49 -17.16 10.33
CA ASP A 205 6.79 -15.96 10.79
C ASP A 205 7.44 -14.67 10.26
N TYR A 206 8.77 -14.64 10.12
CA TYR A 206 9.49 -13.54 9.48
C TYR A 206 9.13 -13.44 7.99
N LEU A 207 9.07 -14.57 7.28
CA LEU A 207 8.64 -14.58 5.88
C LEU A 207 7.15 -14.20 5.79
N GLU A 208 6.26 -14.80 6.57
CA GLU A 208 4.83 -14.44 6.56
C GLU A 208 4.60 -12.95 6.88
N MET A 209 5.38 -12.38 7.80
CA MET A 209 5.43 -10.94 8.07
C MET A 209 5.88 -10.15 6.83
N MET A 210 7.00 -10.53 6.20
CA MET A 210 7.57 -9.83 5.04
C MET A 210 6.69 -9.94 3.79
N TRP A 211 6.00 -11.06 3.61
CA TRP A 211 5.13 -11.31 2.47
C TRP A 211 3.70 -10.79 2.68
N GLY A 212 3.34 -10.32 3.88
CA GLY A 212 1.97 -9.94 4.24
C GLY A 212 1.37 -8.87 3.31
N ARG A 213 2.13 -7.82 3.00
CA ARG A 213 1.68 -6.74 2.08
C ARG A 213 1.44 -7.25 0.66
N ASN A 214 2.37 -8.03 0.13
CA ASN A 214 2.26 -8.59 -1.23
C ASN A 214 1.10 -9.59 -1.33
N LYS A 215 0.91 -10.44 -0.31
CA LYS A 215 -0.23 -11.36 -0.24
C LYS A 215 -1.56 -10.61 -0.20
N PHE A 216 -1.65 -9.53 0.57
CA PHE A 216 -2.87 -8.72 0.61
C PHE A 216 -3.16 -8.06 -0.75
N GLN A 217 -2.13 -7.50 -1.39
CA GLN A 217 -2.24 -6.96 -2.75
C GLN A 217 -2.69 -8.02 -3.76
N GLN A 218 -2.16 -9.24 -3.67
CA GLN A 218 -2.59 -10.37 -4.49
C GLN A 218 -4.06 -10.72 -4.27
N THR A 219 -4.54 -10.76 -3.02
CA THR A 219 -5.95 -11.00 -2.70
C THR A 219 -6.88 -9.98 -3.38
N ILE A 220 -6.50 -8.70 -3.44
CA ILE A 220 -7.30 -7.67 -4.13
C ILE A 220 -7.47 -8.03 -5.63
N LEU A 221 -6.39 -8.46 -6.28
CA LEU A 221 -6.41 -8.90 -7.68
C LEU A 221 -7.26 -10.17 -7.88
N GLU A 222 -7.13 -11.15 -6.97
CA GLU A 222 -7.91 -12.39 -7.01
C GLU A 222 -9.42 -12.15 -6.82
N LEU A 223 -9.80 -11.10 -6.08
CA LEU A 223 -11.19 -10.63 -5.96
C LEU A 223 -11.67 -9.85 -7.20
N GLY A 224 -10.82 -9.68 -8.20
CA GLY A 224 -11.13 -9.02 -9.48
C GLY A 224 -11.17 -7.50 -9.40
N TYR A 225 -10.41 -6.89 -8.49
CA TYR A 225 -10.19 -5.46 -8.40
C TYR A 225 -8.78 -5.11 -8.87
N ASN A 226 -8.63 -3.94 -9.48
CA ASN A 226 -7.33 -3.32 -9.71
C ASN A 226 -6.96 -2.43 -8.52
N PHE A 227 -5.67 -2.17 -8.31
CA PHE A 227 -5.26 -1.20 -7.30
C PHE A 227 -4.08 -0.34 -7.73
N LEU A 228 -4.06 0.89 -7.23
CA LEU A 228 -2.91 1.79 -7.28
C LEU A 228 -2.42 2.02 -5.85
N PHE A 229 -1.24 1.50 -5.51
CA PHE A 229 -0.66 1.68 -4.18
C PHE A 229 0.12 3.00 -4.10
N THR A 230 -0.04 3.71 -2.98
CA THR A 230 0.75 4.90 -2.64
C THR A 230 1.08 4.90 -1.15
N ASP A 231 2.31 5.27 -0.82
CA ASP A 231 2.69 5.54 0.57
C ASP A 231 2.06 6.86 1.04
N VAL A 232 1.84 6.97 2.36
CA VAL A 232 1.19 8.13 2.99
C VAL A 232 2.09 9.37 2.99
N ASP A 233 3.38 9.23 2.74
CA ASP A 233 4.36 10.31 2.62
C ASP A 233 4.47 10.87 1.18
N VAL A 234 3.64 10.39 0.24
CA VAL A 234 3.57 10.88 -1.14
C VAL A 234 2.43 11.87 -1.29
N MET A 235 2.71 13.07 -1.82
CA MET A 235 1.70 14.10 -2.06
C MET A 235 1.16 14.09 -3.49
N TRP A 236 -0.15 14.24 -3.63
CA TRP A 236 -0.86 14.15 -4.91
C TRP A 236 -1.51 15.47 -5.30
N PHE A 237 -0.90 16.19 -6.23
CA PHE A 237 -1.44 17.46 -6.74
C PHE A 237 -2.13 17.34 -8.11
N ARG A 238 -2.00 16.19 -8.78
CA ARG A 238 -2.58 15.91 -10.11
C ARG A 238 -3.09 14.47 -10.19
N ASP A 239 -4.03 14.24 -11.09
CA ASP A 239 -4.65 12.93 -11.31
C ASP A 239 -3.69 12.01 -12.08
N PRO A 240 -3.15 10.94 -11.47
CA PRO A 240 -2.16 10.09 -12.14
C PRO A 240 -2.78 9.17 -13.19
N PHE A 241 -4.11 8.94 -13.15
CA PHE A 241 -4.78 8.12 -14.16
C PHE A 241 -4.81 8.79 -15.53
N ARG A 242 -4.42 10.06 -15.63
CA ARG A 242 -4.19 10.74 -16.91
C ARG A 242 -2.95 10.24 -17.65
N HIS A 243 -2.01 9.62 -16.94
CA HIS A 243 -0.72 9.20 -17.46
C HIS A 243 -0.48 7.70 -17.35
N ILE A 244 -1.39 6.98 -16.70
CA ILE A 244 -1.34 5.53 -16.51
C ILE A 244 -2.53 4.94 -17.27
N SER A 245 -2.27 4.11 -18.28
CA SER A 245 -3.31 3.32 -18.92
C SER A 245 -3.70 2.18 -17.98
N MET A 246 -4.95 2.18 -17.51
CA MET A 246 -5.54 1.04 -16.82
C MET A 246 -6.30 0.22 -17.87
N GLY A 247 -5.93 -1.06 -17.98
CA GLY A 247 -6.41 -1.99 -19.01
C GLY A 247 -7.82 -2.48 -18.80
#